data_AF-A0A9D0XSX6-F1
#
_entry.id   AF-A0A9D0XSX6-F1
#
_cell.length_a   1.000
_cell.length_b   1.000
_cell.length_c   1.000
_cell.angle_alpha   90.00
_cell.angle_beta   90.00
_cell.angle_gamma   90.00
#
_symmetry.space_group_name_H-M   'P 1'
#
loop_
_entity.id
_entity.type
_entity.pdbx_description
1 polymer ?
#
loop_
_entity_poly.entity_id
_entity_poly.type
_entity_poly.pdbx_seq_one_letter_code
_entity_poly.pdbx_strand_id
1 'polypeptide(L)'
;MQSNNNLHETISVESLTHDGRGVARINGKAVFIADTVPGDVISLRIIKQQDKLDEAELVAIESPSKDRVEPFCSLYNKCGGCQLQHITIDAQRHWKIEDFISRLTQAVNSKKCKISPPLVGDDKGYRRRARFGLAISKKDKVARLGFRGKESNELVDIEQCPILTNGLNQKLSELRPNLLEQASRAYKEVTFVEADNGIFTTNSSSKQPASLEPSYELEGLQFHFPADGFVQVNSQQNKKMVKQALEWLELEDNHKVLDLFCGVGNFTLPIAQKGKSVVGIEGLSELVNTASSNAQSNHIENAEFLKSDLFNDCQKSPWFRKQKYHRVLLDPGRQGAFEISKSLHLLKPEIIVYVSCNSATLIRDIKELEKQGYQLTKAGLIDMFPHTTHTEVMVQLVKTKRKQIKKQSRIFKM
;
A
#
# COMPACT_ATOMS: atom_id res chain seq x y z
N MET A 1 25.78 -42.35 0.12
CA MET A 1 26.02 -41.59 -1.11
C MET A 1 24.68 -41.34 -1.79
N GLN A 2 23.95 -40.31 -1.36
CA GLN A 2 22.76 -39.84 -2.09
C GLN A 2 23.23 -38.79 -3.09
N SER A 3 22.91 -39.04 -4.35
CA SER A 3 23.42 -38.40 -5.55
C SER A 3 23.19 -36.89 -5.60
N ASN A 4 24.11 -36.20 -6.28
CA ASN A 4 24.09 -34.81 -6.76
C ASN A 4 22.86 -34.41 -7.61
N ASN A 5 21.73 -35.12 -7.55
CA ASN A 5 20.60 -34.99 -8.47
C ASN A 5 19.71 -33.76 -8.24
N ASN A 6 19.99 -32.94 -7.22
CA ASN A 6 19.22 -31.73 -6.91
C ASN A 6 19.99 -30.44 -7.20
N LEU A 7 21.27 -30.54 -7.61
CA LEU A 7 22.07 -29.39 -8.01
C LEU A 7 21.86 -29.14 -9.50
N HIS A 8 21.48 -27.91 -9.85
CA HIS A 8 21.34 -27.47 -11.21
C HIS A 8 22.23 -26.25 -11.41
N GLU A 9 23.09 -26.32 -12.42
CA GLU A 9 24.08 -25.28 -12.74
C GLU A 9 23.64 -24.51 -13.99
N THR A 10 24.06 -23.26 -14.11
CA THR A 10 23.82 -22.41 -15.30
C THR A 10 22.33 -22.23 -15.62
N ILE A 11 21.52 -21.93 -14.61
CA ILE A 11 20.09 -21.66 -14.76
C ILE A 11 19.86 -20.15 -14.83
N SER A 12 19.16 -19.67 -15.86
CA SER A 12 18.75 -18.27 -15.94
C SER A 12 17.50 -17.98 -15.12
N VAL A 13 17.54 -16.88 -14.39
CA VAL A 13 16.37 -16.31 -13.70
C VAL A 13 15.59 -15.43 -14.68
N GLU A 14 14.32 -15.74 -14.89
CA GLU A 14 13.50 -15.14 -15.95
C GLU A 14 12.65 -13.96 -15.46
N SER A 15 12.14 -14.05 -14.22
CA SER A 15 11.20 -13.08 -13.65
C SER A 15 11.19 -13.15 -12.12
N LEU A 16 10.32 -12.38 -11.47
CA LEU A 16 10.11 -12.43 -10.02
C LEU A 16 8.65 -12.77 -9.70
N THR A 17 8.45 -13.50 -8.60
CA THR A 17 7.15 -13.69 -7.96
C THR A 17 6.71 -12.42 -7.22
N HIS A 18 5.41 -12.27 -6.91
CA HIS A 18 4.89 -11.11 -6.15
C HIS A 18 5.56 -10.85 -4.79
N ASP A 19 6.11 -11.89 -4.18
CA ASP A 19 6.84 -11.85 -2.91
C ASP A 19 8.36 -11.68 -3.11
N GLY A 20 8.82 -11.41 -4.34
CA GLY A 20 10.18 -10.99 -4.66
C GLY A 20 11.20 -12.13 -4.81
N ARG A 21 10.74 -13.38 -5.00
CA ARG A 21 11.63 -14.51 -5.32
C ARG A 21 11.81 -14.62 -6.82
N GLY A 22 13.01 -14.94 -7.29
CA GLY A 22 13.26 -15.25 -8.69
C GLY A 22 12.51 -16.49 -9.14
N VAL A 23 12.13 -16.46 -10.41
CA VAL A 23 11.48 -17.58 -11.11
C VAL A 23 12.42 -18.04 -12.21
N ALA A 24 12.80 -19.30 -12.14
CA ALA A 24 13.49 -20.00 -13.22
C ALA A 24 12.63 -21.19 -13.70
N ARG A 25 13.03 -21.81 -14.81
CA ARG A 25 12.38 -23.03 -15.31
C ARG A 25 13.38 -24.15 -15.52
N ILE A 26 13.05 -25.32 -14.98
CA ILE A 26 13.81 -26.56 -15.18
C ILE A 26 12.86 -27.58 -15.78
N ASN A 27 13.16 -28.05 -17.00
CA ASN A 27 12.29 -28.96 -17.75
C ASN A 27 10.83 -28.44 -17.87
N GLY A 28 10.66 -27.13 -18.05
CA GLY A 28 9.36 -26.45 -18.15
C GLY A 28 8.67 -26.16 -16.82
N LYS A 29 9.11 -26.77 -15.71
CA LYS A 29 8.54 -26.56 -14.38
C LYS A 29 9.13 -25.33 -13.71
N ALA A 30 8.29 -24.52 -13.06
CA ALA A 30 8.72 -23.31 -12.35
C ALA A 30 9.48 -23.65 -11.07
N VAL A 31 10.56 -22.92 -10.81
CA VAL A 31 11.40 -23.04 -9.61
C VAL A 31 11.53 -21.66 -8.99
N PHE A 32 11.23 -21.53 -7.69
CA PHE A 32 11.32 -20.27 -6.95
C PHE A 32 12.60 -20.21 -6.12
N ILE A 33 13.34 -19.11 -6.24
CA ILE A 33 14.65 -18.92 -5.61
C ILE A 33 14.73 -17.55 -4.94
N ALA A 34 15.01 -17.52 -3.63
CA ALA A 34 15.19 -16.26 -2.91
C ALA A 34 16.50 -15.54 -3.30
N ASP A 35 16.56 -14.22 -3.08
CA ASP A 35 17.75 -13.37 -3.27
C ASP A 35 18.37 -13.43 -4.70
N THR A 36 17.51 -13.64 -5.71
CA THR A 36 17.88 -13.67 -7.13
C THR A 36 17.18 -12.57 -7.93
N VAL A 37 17.82 -12.13 -9.01
CA VAL A 37 17.40 -11.03 -9.89
C VAL A 37 17.17 -11.56 -11.30
N PRO A 38 16.11 -11.16 -12.01
CA PRO A 38 15.94 -11.49 -13.42
C PRO A 38 17.17 -11.12 -14.24
N GLY A 39 17.66 -12.06 -15.05
CA GLY A 39 18.91 -11.95 -15.79
C GLY A 39 20.13 -12.53 -15.07
N ASP A 40 20.05 -12.93 -13.80
CA ASP A 40 21.10 -13.74 -13.19
C ASP A 40 21.21 -15.10 -13.90
N VAL A 41 22.44 -15.59 -14.02
CA VAL A 41 22.75 -17.00 -14.29
C VAL A 41 23.28 -17.60 -13.00
N ILE A 42 22.62 -18.63 -12.48
CA ILE A 42 22.86 -19.16 -11.14
C ILE A 42 23.08 -20.67 -11.15
N SER A 43 23.74 -21.13 -10.10
CA SER A 43 23.67 -22.50 -9.64
C SER A 43 22.70 -22.56 -8.45
N LEU A 44 21.78 -23.52 -8.46
CA LEU A 44 20.73 -23.67 -7.45
C LEU A 44 20.60 -25.11 -6.98
N ARG A 45 20.09 -25.30 -5.77
CA ARG A 45 19.77 -26.62 -5.22
C ARG A 45 18.29 -26.71 -4.87
N ILE A 46 17.58 -27.70 -5.44
CA ILE A 46 16.18 -27.93 -5.09
C ILE A 46 16.10 -28.42 -3.63
N ILE A 47 15.36 -27.66 -2.81
CA ILE A 47 15.14 -27.95 -1.39
C ILE A 47 13.75 -28.55 -1.13
N LYS A 48 12.79 -28.31 -2.02
CA LYS A 48 11.43 -28.82 -1.87
C LYS A 48 10.78 -29.00 -3.24
N GLN A 49 10.29 -30.21 -3.47
CA GLN A 49 9.56 -30.55 -4.69
C GLN A 49 8.05 -30.54 -4.46
N GLN A 50 7.29 -29.97 -5.40
CA GLN A 50 5.82 -29.99 -5.35
C GLN A 50 5.24 -30.17 -6.76
N ASP A 51 3.95 -30.48 -6.88
CA ASP A 51 3.36 -30.82 -8.19
C ASP A 51 3.46 -29.70 -9.22
N LYS A 52 3.26 -28.44 -8.79
CA LYS A 52 3.19 -27.28 -9.70
C LYS A 52 4.49 -26.49 -9.79
N LEU A 53 5.26 -26.46 -8.71
CA LEU A 53 6.49 -25.68 -8.60
C LEU A 53 7.44 -26.31 -7.61
N ASP A 54 8.73 -26.03 -7.78
CA ASP A 54 9.75 -26.39 -6.81
C ASP A 54 10.29 -25.14 -6.10
N GLU A 55 10.80 -25.32 -4.89
CA GLU A 55 11.54 -24.29 -4.16
C GLU A 55 13.02 -24.70 -4.13
N ALA A 56 13.91 -23.75 -4.38
CA ALA A 56 15.34 -23.97 -4.40
C ALA A 56 16.08 -22.89 -3.62
N GLU A 57 17.26 -23.26 -3.10
CA GLU A 57 18.22 -22.31 -2.55
C GLU A 57 19.23 -21.90 -3.62
N LEU A 58 19.65 -20.64 -3.58
CA LEU A 58 20.73 -20.12 -4.39
C LEU A 58 22.06 -20.69 -3.87
N VAL A 59 22.82 -21.35 -4.75
CA VAL A 59 24.15 -21.91 -4.42
C VAL A 59 25.24 -20.93 -4.82
N ALA A 60 25.19 -20.42 -6.05
CA ALA A 60 26.15 -19.45 -6.58
C ALA A 60 25.52 -18.60 -7.68
N ILE A 61 26.05 -17.39 -7.86
CA ILE A 61 25.75 -16.53 -9.00
C ILE A 61 26.94 -16.64 -9.94
N GLU A 62 26.75 -17.28 -11.09
CA GLU A 62 27.78 -17.48 -12.11
C GLU A 62 27.97 -16.21 -12.95
N SER A 63 26.86 -15.55 -13.29
CA SER A 63 26.85 -14.25 -13.96
C SER A 63 25.73 -13.40 -13.38
N PRO A 64 26.03 -12.26 -12.73
CA PRO A 64 25.01 -11.39 -12.17
C PRO A 64 24.21 -10.67 -13.26
N SER A 65 22.95 -10.41 -12.99
CA SER A 65 22.13 -9.49 -13.77
C SER A 65 22.73 -8.08 -13.76
N LYS A 66 22.52 -7.32 -14.84
CA LYS A 66 22.83 -5.88 -14.88
C LYS A 66 22.05 -5.07 -13.84
N ASP A 67 20.91 -5.59 -13.40
CA ASP A 67 20.01 -4.95 -12.44
C ASP A 67 20.29 -5.40 -11.00
N ARG A 68 21.30 -6.25 -10.79
CA ARG A 68 21.76 -6.63 -9.45
C ARG A 68 22.65 -5.56 -8.86
N VAL A 69 22.43 -5.23 -7.59
CA VAL A 69 23.27 -4.31 -6.80
C VAL A 69 23.53 -4.88 -5.43
N GLU A 70 24.60 -4.42 -4.78
CA GLU A 70 24.84 -4.73 -3.38
C GLU A 70 23.84 -3.97 -2.49
N PRO A 71 23.15 -4.66 -1.55
CA PRO A 71 22.27 -4.01 -0.59
C PRO A 71 23.01 -2.95 0.23
N PHE A 72 22.51 -1.72 0.23
CA PHE A 72 23.12 -0.62 0.98
C PHE A 72 22.93 -0.74 2.50
N CYS A 73 21.94 -1.50 2.97
CA CYS A 73 21.70 -1.72 4.39
C CYS A 73 22.50 -2.94 4.87
N SER A 74 23.40 -2.72 5.84
CA SER A 74 24.20 -3.79 6.46
C SER A 74 23.37 -4.89 7.13
N LEU A 75 22.11 -4.60 7.47
CA LEU A 75 21.17 -5.53 8.09
C LEU A 75 20.24 -6.23 7.09
N TYR A 76 20.36 -5.96 5.78
CA TYR A 76 19.44 -6.45 4.75
C TYR A 76 19.26 -7.98 4.77
N ASN A 77 20.34 -8.74 4.95
CA ASN A 77 20.29 -10.21 4.96
C ASN A 77 19.68 -10.79 6.25
N LYS A 78 19.41 -9.96 7.27
CA LYS A 78 18.87 -10.39 8.57
C LYS A 78 17.48 -9.84 8.83
N CYS A 79 17.28 -8.54 8.58
CA CYS A 79 16.06 -7.80 8.87
C CYS A 79 14.94 -8.14 7.88
N GLY A 80 13.72 -8.37 8.38
CA GLY A 80 12.54 -8.65 7.54
C GLY A 80 11.90 -7.40 6.90
N GLY A 81 12.48 -6.21 7.09
CA GLY A 81 11.87 -4.95 6.65
C GLY A 81 11.94 -4.67 5.15
N CYS A 82 13.03 -5.08 4.47
CA CYS A 82 13.22 -4.90 3.04
C CYS A 82 13.47 -6.25 2.35
N GLN A 83 13.02 -6.39 1.11
CA GLN A 83 13.11 -7.63 0.34
C GLN A 83 13.80 -7.47 -1.01
N LEU A 84 14.00 -6.24 -1.49
CA LEU A 84 14.45 -5.98 -2.86
C LEU A 84 15.71 -5.11 -2.96
N GLN A 85 16.47 -4.88 -1.87
CA GLN A 85 17.66 -4.00 -1.95
C GLN A 85 18.78 -4.54 -2.85
N HIS A 86 18.73 -5.82 -3.21
CA HIS A 86 19.68 -6.45 -4.13
C HIS A 86 19.36 -6.19 -5.62
N ILE A 87 18.32 -5.41 -5.90
CA ILE A 87 17.84 -5.06 -7.25
C ILE A 87 17.89 -3.53 -7.41
N THR A 88 18.33 -3.01 -8.56
CA THR A 88 18.28 -1.57 -8.88
C THR A 88 16.87 -1.03 -8.70
N ILE A 89 16.73 0.21 -8.21
CA ILE A 89 15.41 0.79 -7.93
C ILE A 89 14.51 0.85 -9.18
N ASP A 90 15.10 1.11 -10.35
CA ASP A 90 14.34 1.17 -11.60
C ASP A 90 13.81 -0.21 -12.02
N ALA A 91 14.60 -1.27 -11.85
CA ALA A 91 14.14 -2.63 -12.10
C ALA A 91 13.04 -3.06 -11.10
N GLN A 92 13.14 -2.66 -9.82
CA GLN A 92 12.06 -2.90 -8.84
C GLN A 92 10.74 -2.26 -9.30
N ARG A 93 10.80 -0.98 -9.70
CA ARG A 93 9.62 -0.22 -10.16
C ARG A 93 9.03 -0.84 -11.42
N HIS A 94 9.88 -1.15 -12.39
CA HIS A 94 9.48 -1.79 -13.64
C HIS A 94 8.76 -3.12 -13.36
N TRP A 95 9.37 -4.01 -12.59
CA TRP A 95 8.78 -5.29 -12.22
C TRP A 95 7.43 -5.14 -11.50
N LYS A 96 7.33 -4.25 -10.50
CA LYS A 96 6.07 -4.01 -9.78
C LYS A 96 4.94 -3.55 -10.71
N ILE A 97 5.28 -2.70 -11.68
CA ILE A 97 4.32 -2.23 -12.69
C ILE A 97 3.88 -3.40 -13.57
N GLU A 98 4.82 -4.19 -14.10
CA GLU A 98 4.50 -5.32 -14.96
C GLU A 98 3.65 -6.38 -14.25
N ASP A 99 3.99 -6.76 -13.01
CA ASP A 99 3.19 -7.71 -12.22
C ASP A 99 1.77 -7.19 -12.00
N PHE A 100 1.62 -5.92 -11.61
CA PHE A 100 0.31 -5.30 -11.44
C PHE A 100 -0.50 -5.26 -12.74
N ILE A 101 0.09 -4.76 -13.83
CA ILE A 101 -0.61 -4.62 -15.11
C ILE A 101 -0.97 -5.98 -15.70
N SER A 102 -0.08 -6.97 -15.60
CA SER A 102 -0.36 -8.34 -16.06
C SER A 102 -1.54 -8.95 -15.32
N ARG A 103 -1.57 -8.87 -13.98
CA ARG A 103 -2.69 -9.38 -13.17
C ARG A 103 -4.00 -8.64 -13.46
N LEU A 104 -3.92 -7.31 -13.57
CA LEU A 104 -5.07 -6.47 -13.85
C LEU A 104 -5.67 -6.81 -15.21
N THR A 105 -4.85 -6.81 -16.27
CA THR A 105 -5.31 -7.01 -17.65
C THR A 105 -5.86 -8.42 -17.90
N GLN A 106 -5.33 -9.43 -17.22
CA GLN A 106 -5.88 -10.80 -17.26
C GLN A 106 -7.22 -10.95 -16.56
N ALA A 107 -7.51 -10.10 -15.57
CA ALA A 107 -8.65 -10.28 -14.69
C ALA A 107 -9.84 -9.36 -14.99
N VAL A 108 -9.62 -8.18 -15.57
CA VAL A 108 -10.67 -7.15 -15.78
C VAL A 108 -10.65 -6.62 -17.22
N ASN A 109 -11.75 -6.00 -17.65
CA ASN A 109 -11.86 -5.40 -18.99
C ASN A 109 -11.06 -4.09 -19.07
N SER A 110 -9.78 -4.24 -19.38
CA SER A 110 -8.78 -3.17 -19.45
C SER A 110 -8.61 -2.54 -20.85
N LYS A 111 -9.46 -2.87 -21.84
CA LYS A 111 -9.28 -2.43 -23.25
C LYS A 111 -9.17 -0.93 -23.45
N LYS A 112 -9.73 -0.11 -22.56
CA LYS A 112 -9.65 1.35 -22.59
C LYS A 112 -8.82 1.94 -21.46
N CYS A 113 -8.14 1.09 -20.69
CA CYS A 113 -7.32 1.53 -19.58
C CYS A 113 -6.01 2.12 -20.11
N LYS A 114 -5.73 3.36 -19.73
CA LYS A 114 -4.42 3.99 -19.94
C LYS A 114 -3.55 3.72 -18.71
N ILE A 115 -2.37 3.17 -18.94
CA ILE A 115 -1.37 3.01 -17.88
C ILE A 115 -0.67 4.35 -17.70
N SER A 116 -0.78 4.92 -16.50
CA SER A 116 -0.15 6.19 -16.15
C SER A 116 1.27 5.96 -15.66
N PRO A 117 2.18 6.92 -15.87
CA PRO A 117 3.53 6.85 -15.31
C PRO A 117 3.49 6.61 -13.79
N PRO A 118 4.43 5.83 -13.24
CA PRO A 118 4.46 5.58 -11.80
C PRO A 118 4.77 6.86 -11.02
N LEU A 119 4.15 7.01 -9.85
CA LEU A 119 4.54 8.05 -8.91
C LEU A 119 5.78 7.57 -8.15
N VAL A 120 6.92 8.17 -8.44
CA VAL A 120 8.24 7.80 -7.89
C VAL A 120 8.85 8.95 -7.09
N GLY A 121 9.73 8.66 -6.14
CA GLY A 121 10.43 9.62 -5.30
C GLY A 121 11.75 9.04 -4.79
N ASP A 122 12.26 9.61 -3.70
CA ASP A 122 13.45 9.07 -3.04
C ASP A 122 13.19 7.63 -2.54
N ASP A 123 14.20 6.77 -2.69
CA ASP A 123 14.16 5.37 -2.30
C ASP A 123 14.71 5.13 -0.88
N LYS A 124 15.45 6.12 -0.35
CA LYS A 124 16.01 6.16 1.00
C LYS A 124 15.48 7.36 1.77
N GLY A 125 15.57 7.33 3.10
CA GLY A 125 15.18 8.47 3.94
C GLY A 125 13.69 8.83 3.87
N TYR A 126 12.84 8.05 3.20
CA TYR A 126 11.46 8.43 2.91
C TYR A 126 10.49 8.10 4.05
N ARG A 127 10.84 7.12 4.90
CA ARG A 127 9.91 6.51 5.84
C ARG A 127 9.84 7.32 7.13
N ARG A 128 8.78 8.11 7.28
CA ARG A 128 8.52 8.98 8.44
C ARG A 128 7.79 8.31 9.61
N ARG A 129 7.57 6.99 9.57
CA ARG A 129 6.94 6.23 10.66
C ARG A 129 7.49 4.82 10.77
N ALA A 130 7.85 4.41 11.98
CA ALA A 130 8.33 3.07 12.27
C ALA A 130 7.73 2.53 13.56
N ARG A 131 7.48 1.24 13.60
CA ARG A 131 7.06 0.52 14.80
C ARG A 131 8.11 -0.51 15.13
N PHE A 132 8.86 -0.25 16.17
CA PHE A 132 9.92 -1.12 16.65
C PHE A 132 9.36 -2.10 17.69
N GLY A 133 9.77 -3.36 17.57
CA GLY A 133 9.65 -4.31 18.66
C GLY A 133 10.75 -4.05 19.69
N LEU A 134 10.39 -4.14 20.97
CA LEU A 134 11.30 -4.06 22.10
C LEU A 134 11.15 -5.34 22.93
N ALA A 135 12.21 -6.15 22.99
CA ALA A 135 12.22 -7.38 23.76
C ALA A 135 13.64 -7.86 24.09
N ILE A 136 13.76 -8.65 25.16
CA ILE A 136 14.95 -9.46 25.45
C ILE A 136 14.84 -10.77 24.68
N SER A 137 15.84 -11.06 23.85
CA SER A 137 15.88 -12.31 23.07
C SER A 137 15.84 -13.52 23.98
N LYS A 138 15.06 -14.53 23.59
CA LYS A 138 14.98 -15.79 24.32
C LYS A 138 16.27 -16.60 24.20
N LYS A 139 17.04 -16.41 23.12
CA LYS A 139 18.22 -17.20 22.77
C LYS A 139 19.46 -16.78 23.56
N ASP A 140 19.85 -15.51 23.45
CA ASP A 140 21.10 -14.98 24.03
C ASP A 140 20.88 -14.00 25.19
N LYS A 141 19.62 -13.75 25.56
CA LYS A 141 19.24 -12.84 26.66
C LYS A 141 19.65 -11.37 26.43
N VAL A 142 19.89 -10.98 25.18
CA VAL A 142 20.22 -9.59 24.82
C VAL A 142 18.94 -8.80 24.53
N ALA A 143 18.82 -7.60 25.11
CA ALA A 143 17.76 -6.64 24.80
C ALA A 143 17.93 -6.12 23.37
N ARG A 144 16.83 -6.05 22.62
CA ARG A 144 16.82 -5.54 21.24
C ARG A 144 15.68 -4.57 21.05
N LEU A 145 15.96 -3.52 20.28
CA LEU A 145 14.99 -2.56 19.77
C LEU A 145 15.10 -2.59 18.25
N GLY A 146 14.09 -3.11 17.56
CA GLY A 146 14.24 -3.38 16.14
C GLY A 146 13.05 -4.01 15.46
N PHE A 147 13.30 -4.71 14.35
CA PHE A 147 12.28 -5.37 13.55
C PHE A 147 12.42 -6.88 13.62
N ARG A 148 11.37 -7.61 13.25
CA ARG A 148 11.46 -9.07 13.11
C ARG A 148 12.45 -9.44 12.01
N GLY A 149 13.22 -10.50 12.23
CA GLY A 149 14.11 -11.06 11.22
C GLY A 149 13.37 -11.70 10.05
N LYS A 150 14.06 -11.91 8.93
CA LYS A 150 13.53 -12.69 7.79
C LYS A 150 13.08 -14.06 8.29
N GLU A 151 11.82 -14.40 8.03
CA GLU A 151 11.20 -15.69 8.42
C GLU A 151 11.39 -16.06 9.90
N SER A 152 11.50 -15.05 10.77
CA SER A 152 11.79 -15.24 12.19
C SER A 152 10.93 -14.35 13.09
N ASN A 153 10.61 -14.87 14.26
CA ASN A 153 10.00 -14.09 15.34
C ASN A 153 11.04 -13.39 16.22
N GLU A 154 12.35 -13.67 16.01
CA GLU A 154 13.42 -12.96 16.71
C GLU A 154 13.56 -11.53 16.17
N LEU A 155 13.89 -10.62 17.08
CA LEU A 155 14.22 -9.25 16.70
C LEU A 155 15.65 -9.19 16.15
N VAL A 156 15.81 -8.49 15.04
CA VAL A 156 17.07 -7.92 14.56
C VAL A 156 17.15 -6.53 15.16
N ASP A 157 18.24 -6.30 15.87
CA ASP A 157 18.48 -5.03 16.54
C ASP A 157 18.82 -3.93 15.53
N ILE A 158 18.13 -2.79 15.61
CA ILE A 158 18.24 -1.70 14.63
C ILE A 158 18.82 -0.47 15.32
N GLU A 159 20.06 -0.12 14.96
CA GLU A 159 20.70 1.14 15.38
C GLU A 159 20.46 2.26 14.37
N GLN A 160 20.52 1.91 13.08
CA GLN A 160 20.20 2.80 11.98
C GLN A 160 19.44 2.04 10.90
N CYS A 161 18.55 2.74 10.19
CA CYS A 161 17.79 2.20 9.09
C CYS A 161 17.78 3.22 7.94
N PRO A 162 18.47 2.95 6.81
CA PRO A 162 18.64 3.99 5.79
C PRO A 162 17.37 4.37 5.02
N ILE A 163 16.28 3.62 5.18
CA ILE A 163 14.97 4.01 4.63
C ILE A 163 14.18 4.92 5.58
N LEU A 164 14.52 4.97 6.87
CA LEU A 164 13.95 5.95 7.80
C LEU A 164 14.54 7.33 7.52
N THR A 165 13.73 8.36 7.73
CA THR A 165 14.18 9.75 7.72
C THR A 165 15.36 9.96 8.68
N ASN A 166 16.17 10.97 8.40
CA ASN A 166 17.31 11.33 9.26
C ASN A 166 16.84 11.69 10.68
N GLY A 167 15.74 12.44 10.79
CA GLY A 167 15.13 12.79 12.07
C GLY A 167 14.79 11.55 12.90
N LEU A 168 14.12 10.55 12.31
CA LEU A 168 13.83 9.30 13.00
C LEU A 168 15.07 8.50 13.40
N ASN A 169 16.09 8.43 12.55
CA ASN A 169 17.35 7.76 12.90
C ASN A 169 18.05 8.46 14.08
N GLN A 170 18.06 9.79 14.09
CA GLN A 170 18.60 10.57 15.20
C GLN A 170 17.80 10.30 16.49
N LYS A 171 16.47 10.38 16.43
CA LYS A 171 15.61 10.13 17.60
C LYS A 171 15.75 8.71 18.13
N LEU A 172 15.87 7.73 17.24
CA LEU A 172 16.15 6.34 17.60
C LEU A 172 17.45 6.26 18.39
N SER A 173 18.54 6.83 17.85
CA SER A 173 19.85 6.81 18.53
C SER A 173 19.81 7.47 19.91
N GLU A 174 19.07 8.59 20.05
CA GLU A 174 18.90 9.30 21.33
C GLU A 174 18.16 8.48 22.39
N LEU A 175 17.03 7.86 22.03
CA LEU A 175 16.14 7.19 23.00
C LEU A 175 16.52 5.73 23.26
N ARG A 176 17.30 5.12 22.36
CA ARG A 176 17.58 3.70 22.36
C ARG A 176 18.21 3.16 23.66
N PRO A 177 19.22 3.79 24.30
CA PRO A 177 19.76 3.30 25.57
C PRO A 177 18.68 3.13 26.64
N ASN A 178 17.86 4.18 26.85
CA ASN A 178 16.78 4.18 27.83
C ASN A 178 15.67 3.17 27.49
N LEU A 179 15.37 2.96 26.19
CA LEU A 179 14.38 1.98 25.76
C LEU A 179 14.86 0.55 26.00
N LEU A 180 16.14 0.26 25.74
CA LEU A 180 16.72 -1.07 25.95
C LEU A 180 16.71 -1.47 27.44
N GLU A 181 16.93 -0.53 28.36
CA GLU A 181 16.80 -0.77 29.80
C GLU A 181 15.37 -1.17 30.21
N GLN A 182 14.36 -0.73 29.47
CA GLN A 182 12.95 -1.05 29.70
C GLN A 182 12.53 -2.38 29.03
N ALA A 183 13.43 -3.03 28.30
CA ALA A 183 13.14 -4.29 27.62
C ALA A 183 12.81 -5.38 28.65
N SER A 184 11.88 -6.26 28.27
CA SER A 184 11.59 -7.47 29.04
C SER A 184 11.47 -8.65 28.08
N ARG A 185 11.27 -9.86 28.62
CA ARG A 185 10.97 -11.03 27.76
C ARG A 185 9.65 -10.90 27.02
N ALA A 186 8.75 -10.04 27.50
CA ALA A 186 7.50 -9.75 26.80
C ALA A 186 7.77 -8.78 25.65
N TYR A 187 7.22 -9.10 24.49
CA TYR A 187 7.31 -8.23 23.32
C TYR A 187 6.49 -6.96 23.56
N LYS A 188 7.13 -5.80 23.41
CA LYS A 188 6.50 -4.48 23.45
C LYS A 188 6.65 -3.79 22.10
N GLU A 189 5.78 -2.83 21.82
CA GLU A 189 5.86 -2.01 20.62
C GLU A 189 6.13 -0.55 21.00
N VAL A 190 7.12 0.04 20.33
CA VAL A 190 7.47 1.44 20.41
C VAL A 190 7.30 2.03 19.01
N THR A 191 6.37 2.96 18.86
CA THR A 191 6.13 3.63 17.58
C THR A 191 6.84 4.98 17.59
N PHE A 192 7.55 5.27 16.51
CA PHE A 192 8.11 6.58 16.22
C PHE A 192 7.41 7.13 14.98
N VAL A 193 7.03 8.40 15.03
CA VAL A 193 6.48 9.12 13.89
C VAL A 193 7.09 10.51 13.81
N GLU A 194 7.62 10.84 12.64
CA GLU A 194 8.09 12.18 12.31
C GLU A 194 6.96 12.93 11.61
N ALA A 195 6.75 14.16 12.03
CA ALA A 195 5.79 15.10 11.50
C ALA A 195 6.42 16.48 11.42
N ASP A 196 5.74 17.42 10.76
CA ASP A 196 6.34 18.72 10.44
C ASP A 196 6.55 19.55 11.71
N ASN A 197 5.76 19.29 12.76
CA ASN A 197 5.88 19.88 14.09
C ASN A 197 6.76 19.08 15.07
N GLY A 198 7.43 18.00 14.64
CA GLY A 198 8.39 17.25 15.46
C GLY A 198 8.30 15.74 15.35
N ILE A 199 9.01 15.04 16.25
CA ILE A 199 9.04 13.57 16.31
C ILE A 199 8.36 13.11 17.60
N PHE A 200 7.43 12.19 17.44
CA PHE A 200 6.58 11.69 18.51
C PHE A 200 6.80 10.20 18.70
N THR A 201 6.74 9.77 19.96
CA THR A 201 6.92 8.38 20.34
C THR A 201 5.77 7.89 21.19
N THR A 202 5.20 6.74 20.85
CA THR A 202 4.13 6.09 21.62
C THR A 202 4.51 4.66 21.98
N ASN A 203 4.17 4.23 23.19
CA ASN A 203 4.45 2.89 23.68
C ASN A 203 3.13 2.17 23.92
N SER A 204 3.00 0.93 23.44
CA SER A 204 1.78 0.13 23.64
C SER A 204 1.48 -0.20 25.12
N SER A 205 2.40 0.13 26.03
CA SER A 205 2.23 -0.03 27.49
C SER A 205 1.49 1.13 28.15
N SER A 206 1.40 2.31 27.52
CA SER A 206 0.60 3.42 28.05
C SER A 206 -0.85 3.27 27.63
N LYS A 207 -1.74 3.00 28.59
CA LYS A 207 -3.20 2.93 28.36
C LYS A 207 -3.87 4.28 28.09
N GLN A 208 -3.11 5.38 28.12
CA GLN A 208 -3.61 6.69 27.77
C GLN A 208 -3.32 6.95 26.29
N PRO A 209 -4.30 7.43 25.50
CA PRO A 209 -4.02 7.94 24.17
C PRO A 209 -2.94 9.02 24.33
N ALA A 210 -1.91 8.95 23.50
CA ALA A 210 -0.88 9.98 23.53
C ALA A 210 -1.58 11.31 23.21
N SER A 211 -1.56 12.27 24.15
CA SER A 211 -2.04 13.65 23.95
C SER A 211 -1.14 14.44 22.98
N LEU A 212 -0.42 13.72 22.13
CA LEU A 212 0.51 14.23 21.15
C LEU A 212 -0.27 14.34 19.85
N GLU A 213 -0.37 15.55 19.34
CA GLU A 213 -1.01 15.85 18.06
C GLU A 213 0.08 16.19 17.01
N PRO A 214 0.75 15.17 16.43
CA PRO A 214 1.58 15.40 15.27
C PRO A 214 0.77 16.04 14.15
N SER A 215 1.40 16.95 13.41
CA SER A 215 0.80 17.62 12.26
C SER A 215 1.69 17.62 11.03
N TYR A 216 1.07 17.70 9.85
CA TYR A 216 1.77 17.88 8.60
C TYR A 216 1.00 18.77 7.63
N GLU A 217 1.71 19.40 6.73
CA GLU A 217 1.12 20.19 5.65
C GLU A 217 0.93 19.34 4.38
N LEU A 218 -0.23 19.50 3.74
CA LEU A 218 -0.52 18.93 2.43
C LEU A 218 -1.41 19.90 1.65
N GLU A 219 -0.98 20.32 0.46
CA GLU A 219 -1.69 21.28 -0.40
C GLU A 219 -2.08 22.60 0.34
N GLY A 220 -1.21 23.08 1.23
CA GLY A 220 -1.43 24.29 2.03
C GLY A 220 -2.45 24.12 3.17
N LEU A 221 -2.88 22.89 3.44
CA LEU A 221 -3.76 22.54 4.55
C LEU A 221 -2.96 21.85 5.66
N GLN A 222 -3.29 22.13 6.91
CA GLN A 222 -2.66 21.55 8.09
C GLN A 222 -3.46 20.36 8.63
N PHE A 223 -2.86 19.18 8.72
CA PHE A 223 -3.50 17.96 9.16
C PHE A 223 -2.91 17.49 10.47
N HIS A 224 -3.75 17.37 11.50
CA HIS A 224 -3.43 16.69 12.75
C HIS A 224 -3.85 15.22 12.65
N PHE A 225 -3.13 14.35 13.36
CA PHE A 225 -3.47 12.93 13.45
C PHE A 225 -3.01 12.34 14.79
N PRO A 226 -3.68 11.29 15.30
CA PRO A 226 -3.23 10.61 16.52
C PRO A 226 -1.83 10.01 16.33
N ALA A 227 -0.92 10.22 17.27
CA ALA A 227 0.47 9.76 17.14
C ALA A 227 0.60 8.23 16.97
N ASP A 228 -0.31 7.45 17.53
CA ASP A 228 -0.42 6.00 17.33
C ASP A 228 -1.31 5.61 16.12
N GLY A 229 -2.04 6.56 15.56
CA GLY A 229 -2.90 6.42 14.37
C GLY A 229 -2.16 6.26 13.04
N PHE A 230 -2.94 6.16 11.96
CA PHE A 230 -2.40 6.00 10.61
C PHE A 230 -1.99 7.34 10.01
N VAL A 231 -0.81 7.36 9.37
CA VAL A 231 -0.34 8.40 8.47
C VAL A 231 0.40 7.72 7.32
N GLN A 232 0.33 8.31 6.13
CA GLN A 232 1.08 7.80 4.98
C GLN A 232 2.59 7.85 5.28
N VAL A 233 3.24 6.70 5.17
CA VAL A 233 4.64 6.55 5.63
C VAL A 233 5.65 7.29 4.74
N ASN A 234 5.25 7.64 3.52
CA ASN A 234 6.06 8.40 2.56
C ASN A 234 5.30 9.68 2.21
N SER A 235 5.71 10.80 2.80
CA SER A 235 5.01 12.09 2.64
C SER A 235 5.10 12.62 1.20
N GLN A 236 6.26 12.47 0.55
CA GLN A 236 6.45 12.90 -0.83
C GLN A 236 5.49 12.16 -1.77
N GLN A 237 5.34 10.85 -1.58
CA GLN A 237 4.43 10.05 -2.40
C GLN A 237 2.97 10.29 -2.07
N ASN A 238 2.63 10.55 -0.79
CA ASN A 238 1.28 10.99 -0.44
C ASN A 238 0.88 12.27 -1.18
N LYS A 239 1.76 13.27 -1.23
CA LYS A 239 1.47 14.52 -1.96
C LYS A 239 1.20 14.28 -3.44
N LYS A 240 2.03 13.46 -4.10
CA LYS A 240 1.84 13.10 -5.51
C LYS A 240 0.55 12.30 -5.71
N MET A 241 0.24 11.37 -4.81
CA MET A 241 -0.97 10.55 -4.83
C MET A 241 -2.24 11.39 -4.71
N VAL A 242 -2.30 12.29 -3.73
CA VAL A 242 -3.44 13.21 -3.55
C VAL A 242 -3.64 14.07 -4.79
N LYS A 243 -2.57 14.69 -5.30
CA LYS A 243 -2.65 15.49 -6.53
C LYS A 243 -3.20 14.67 -7.71
N GLN A 244 -2.67 13.47 -7.93
CA GLN A 244 -3.12 12.61 -9.04
C GLN A 244 -4.57 12.15 -8.86
N ALA A 245 -5.00 11.84 -7.63
CA ALA A 245 -6.37 11.47 -7.33
C ALA A 245 -7.34 12.62 -7.63
N LEU A 246 -7.01 13.85 -7.24
CA LEU A 246 -7.80 15.05 -7.57
C LEU A 246 -7.91 15.25 -9.09
N GLU A 247 -6.82 15.08 -9.83
CA GLU A 247 -6.83 15.12 -11.30
C GLU A 247 -7.73 14.03 -11.90
N TRP A 248 -7.69 12.80 -11.36
CA TRP A 248 -8.50 11.69 -11.84
C TRP A 248 -9.95 11.73 -11.36
N LEU A 249 -10.28 12.55 -10.37
CA LEU A 249 -11.67 12.80 -10.02
C LEU A 249 -12.35 13.72 -11.04
N GLU A 250 -11.62 14.47 -11.88
CA GLU A 250 -12.19 15.33 -12.92
C GLU A 250 -13.35 16.18 -12.37
N LEU A 251 -13.02 16.99 -11.35
CA LEU A 251 -13.98 17.75 -10.54
C LEU A 251 -14.52 18.98 -11.30
N GLU A 252 -15.83 19.22 -11.21
CA GLU A 252 -16.56 20.37 -11.74
C GLU A 252 -17.34 21.05 -10.61
N ASP A 253 -17.85 22.26 -10.81
CA ASP A 253 -18.43 23.12 -9.75
C ASP A 253 -19.66 22.55 -9.04
N ASN A 254 -20.47 21.76 -9.75
CA ASN A 254 -21.68 21.14 -9.20
C ASN A 254 -21.45 19.76 -8.55
N HIS A 255 -20.20 19.28 -8.49
CA HIS A 255 -19.93 17.94 -7.99
C HIS A 255 -20.02 17.84 -6.46
N LYS A 256 -20.95 17.01 -6.00
CA LYS A 256 -20.91 16.34 -4.70
C LYS A 256 -20.00 15.10 -4.74
N VAL A 257 -19.05 15.01 -3.82
CA VAL A 257 -18.04 13.94 -3.75
C VAL A 257 -18.21 13.12 -2.47
N LEU A 258 -18.00 11.81 -2.57
CA LEU A 258 -17.96 10.90 -1.42
C LEU A 258 -16.54 10.33 -1.29
N ASP A 259 -15.96 10.46 -0.11
CA ASP A 259 -14.66 9.90 0.24
C ASP A 259 -14.86 8.77 1.25
N LEU A 260 -14.55 7.54 0.86
CA LEU A 260 -14.75 6.33 1.67
C LEU A 260 -13.42 5.87 2.25
N PHE A 261 -13.42 5.50 3.54
CA PHE A 261 -12.22 5.22 4.32
C PHE A 261 -11.35 6.46 4.46
N CYS A 262 -11.99 7.61 4.73
CA CYS A 262 -11.34 8.92 4.60
C CYS A 262 -10.25 9.20 5.66
N GLY A 263 -10.17 8.39 6.72
CA GLY A 263 -9.23 8.59 7.83
C GLY A 263 -9.35 10.00 8.41
N VAL A 264 -8.22 10.72 8.49
CA VAL A 264 -8.14 12.11 8.98
C VAL A 264 -8.47 13.17 7.92
N GLY A 265 -8.97 12.76 6.74
CA GLY A 265 -9.38 13.66 5.65
C GLY A 265 -8.33 13.89 4.56
N ASN A 266 -7.37 12.96 4.39
CA ASN A 266 -6.22 13.11 3.47
C ASN A 266 -6.60 13.48 2.03
N PHE A 267 -7.70 12.94 1.52
CA PHE A 267 -8.29 13.33 0.23
C PHE A 267 -9.49 14.26 0.39
N THR A 268 -10.29 14.08 1.44
CA THR A 268 -11.52 14.85 1.68
C THR A 268 -11.27 16.36 1.71
N LEU A 269 -10.26 16.81 2.46
CA LEU A 269 -10.00 18.24 2.64
C LEU A 269 -9.42 18.89 1.37
N PRO A 270 -8.44 18.29 0.65
CA PRO A 270 -7.98 18.84 -0.62
C PRO A 270 -9.09 18.88 -1.69
N ILE A 271 -10.02 17.92 -1.70
CA ILE A 271 -11.20 17.97 -2.59
C ILE A 271 -12.12 19.14 -2.19
N ALA A 272 -12.39 19.31 -0.90
CA ALA A 272 -13.24 20.38 -0.39
C ALA A 272 -12.64 21.77 -0.65
N GLN A 273 -11.31 21.91 -0.55
CA GLN A 273 -10.57 23.14 -0.88
C GLN A 273 -10.80 23.60 -2.33
N LYS A 274 -11.19 22.70 -3.25
CA LYS A 274 -11.61 23.04 -4.64
C LYS A 274 -13.06 23.53 -4.73
N GLY A 275 -13.70 23.88 -3.60
CA GLY A 275 -15.06 24.38 -3.51
C GLY A 275 -16.16 23.32 -3.65
N LYS A 276 -15.84 22.03 -3.48
CA LYS A 276 -16.79 20.92 -3.70
C LYS A 276 -17.47 20.52 -2.40
N SER A 277 -18.74 20.08 -2.45
CA SER A 277 -19.38 19.48 -1.27
C SER A 277 -18.87 18.05 -1.12
N VAL A 278 -18.25 17.73 0.02
CA VAL A 278 -17.63 16.42 0.27
C VAL A 278 -18.21 15.77 1.51
N VAL A 279 -18.48 14.47 1.43
CA VAL A 279 -18.82 13.63 2.59
C VAL A 279 -17.71 12.61 2.77
N GLY A 280 -17.04 12.61 3.91
CA GLY A 280 -16.04 11.62 4.33
C GLY A 280 -16.65 10.57 5.24
N ILE A 281 -16.45 9.29 4.94
CA ILE A 281 -16.93 8.16 5.76
C ILE A 281 -15.76 7.37 6.33
N GLU A 282 -15.78 7.17 7.64
CA GLU A 282 -14.73 6.47 8.38
C GLU A 282 -15.34 5.56 9.47
N GLY A 283 -14.70 4.43 9.78
CA GLY A 283 -15.19 3.46 10.77
C GLY A 283 -14.84 3.83 12.22
N LEU A 284 -13.75 4.58 12.42
CA LEU A 284 -13.24 4.94 13.74
C LEU A 284 -13.68 6.35 14.17
N SER A 285 -14.37 6.44 15.32
CA SER A 285 -14.85 7.71 15.88
C SER A 285 -13.73 8.74 16.10
N GLU A 286 -12.57 8.29 16.56
CA GLU A 286 -11.41 9.17 16.80
C GLU A 286 -10.92 9.84 15.51
N LEU A 287 -10.87 9.09 14.40
CA LEU A 287 -10.47 9.63 13.11
C LEU A 287 -11.53 10.56 12.52
N VAL A 288 -12.82 10.26 12.69
CA VAL A 288 -13.92 11.16 12.30
C VAL A 288 -13.83 12.50 13.04
N ASN A 289 -13.59 12.46 14.35
CA ASN A 289 -13.42 13.67 15.17
C ASN A 289 -12.19 14.46 14.72
N THR A 290 -11.06 13.78 14.52
CA THR A 290 -9.82 14.40 14.04
C THR A 290 -10.01 15.05 12.67
N ALA A 291 -10.67 14.38 11.73
CA ALA A 291 -10.95 14.92 10.40
C ALA A 291 -11.87 16.14 10.46
N SER A 292 -12.87 16.12 11.35
CA SER A 292 -13.76 17.26 11.59
C SER A 292 -12.99 18.46 12.19
N SER A 293 -12.11 18.22 13.15
CA SER A 293 -11.23 19.25 13.71
C SER A 293 -10.25 19.81 12.67
N ASN A 294 -9.71 18.96 11.79
CA ASN A 294 -8.89 19.39 10.67
C ASN A 294 -9.68 20.27 9.68
N ALA A 295 -10.92 19.94 9.38
CA ALA A 295 -11.75 20.80 8.53
C ALA A 295 -11.96 22.18 9.16
N GLN A 296 -12.29 22.21 10.46
CA GLN A 296 -12.49 23.44 11.21
C GLN A 296 -11.22 24.31 11.27
N SER A 297 -10.06 23.72 11.58
CA SER A 297 -8.79 24.47 11.68
C SER A 297 -8.29 24.99 10.34
N ASN A 298 -8.70 24.36 9.23
CA ASN A 298 -8.42 24.83 7.87
C ASN A 298 -9.54 25.70 7.28
N HIS A 299 -10.55 26.06 8.06
CA HIS A 299 -11.70 26.86 7.59
C HIS A 299 -12.45 26.22 6.40
N ILE A 300 -12.56 24.89 6.38
CA ILE A 300 -13.31 24.12 5.39
C ILE A 300 -14.70 23.81 5.96
N GLU A 301 -15.72 24.50 5.45
CA GLU A 301 -17.13 24.35 5.89
C GLU A 301 -17.95 23.40 4.99
N ASN A 302 -17.42 23.06 3.82
CA ASN A 302 -18.06 22.25 2.79
C ASN A 302 -17.68 20.75 2.84
N ALA A 303 -17.12 20.29 3.95
CA ALA A 303 -16.81 18.89 4.23
C ALA A 303 -17.58 18.38 5.46
N GLU A 304 -18.27 17.26 5.32
CA GLU A 304 -18.96 16.56 6.41
C GLU A 304 -18.29 15.21 6.66
N PHE A 305 -18.06 14.83 7.92
CA PHE A 305 -17.47 13.55 8.30
C PHE A 305 -18.44 12.72 9.13
N LEU A 306 -18.63 11.46 8.73
CA LEU A 306 -19.60 10.57 9.37
C LEU A 306 -18.99 9.22 9.69
N LYS A 307 -19.35 8.69 10.87
CA LYS A 307 -18.97 7.34 11.25
C LYS A 307 -19.85 6.30 10.56
N SER A 308 -19.25 5.33 9.88
CA SER A 308 -19.95 4.15 9.36
C SER A 308 -18.98 2.98 9.18
N ASP A 309 -19.43 1.77 9.49
CA ASP A 309 -18.68 0.55 9.18
C ASP A 309 -18.92 0.15 7.72
N LEU A 310 -17.96 0.47 6.86
CA LEU A 310 -18.00 0.22 5.42
C LEU A 310 -17.79 -1.26 5.03
N PHE A 311 -17.53 -2.13 6.01
CA PHE A 311 -17.46 -3.58 5.81
C PHE A 311 -18.81 -4.28 6.04
N ASN A 312 -19.85 -3.51 6.37
CA ASN A 312 -21.23 -3.97 6.51
C ASN A 312 -22.14 -3.26 5.49
N ASP A 313 -23.37 -3.76 5.32
CA ASP A 313 -24.35 -3.10 4.44
C ASP A 313 -24.72 -1.70 4.96
N CYS A 314 -24.37 -0.68 4.18
CA CYS A 314 -24.57 0.73 4.51
C CYS A 314 -25.78 1.37 3.82
N GLN A 315 -26.58 0.61 3.05
CA GLN A 315 -27.63 1.20 2.21
C GLN A 315 -28.72 1.94 3.00
N LYS A 316 -28.89 1.61 4.29
CA LYS A 316 -29.86 2.27 5.18
C LYS A 316 -29.31 3.55 5.83
N SER A 317 -28.00 3.77 5.79
CA SER A 317 -27.35 4.92 6.42
C SER A 317 -27.81 6.24 5.77
N PRO A 318 -27.97 7.34 6.53
CA PRO A 318 -28.46 8.62 6.00
C PRO A 318 -27.61 9.18 4.84
N TRP A 319 -26.29 8.99 4.91
CA TRP A 319 -25.34 9.41 3.88
C TRP A 319 -25.40 8.59 2.59
N PHE A 320 -26.08 7.44 2.61
CA PHE A 320 -26.24 6.56 1.45
C PHE A 320 -27.68 6.62 0.91
N ARG A 321 -28.66 6.47 1.81
CA ARG A 321 -30.07 6.29 1.46
C ARG A 321 -30.60 7.52 0.72
N LYS A 322 -31.05 7.30 -0.52
CA LYS A 322 -31.57 8.35 -1.43
C LYS A 322 -30.57 9.46 -1.73
N GLN A 323 -29.26 9.22 -1.55
CA GLN A 323 -28.21 10.16 -1.91
C GLN A 323 -27.71 9.90 -3.33
N LYS A 324 -27.13 10.95 -3.94
CA LYS A 324 -26.39 10.87 -5.20
C LYS A 324 -25.05 11.55 -5.01
N TYR A 325 -23.99 10.92 -5.49
CA TYR A 325 -22.65 11.49 -5.56
C TYR A 325 -22.18 11.46 -7.01
N HIS A 326 -21.48 12.49 -7.45
CA HIS A 326 -20.97 12.59 -8.83
C HIS A 326 -19.64 11.87 -8.95
N ARG A 327 -18.86 11.88 -7.86
CA ARG A 327 -17.52 11.30 -7.75
C ARG A 327 -17.40 10.52 -6.45
N VAL A 328 -16.68 9.41 -6.48
CA VAL A 328 -16.34 8.62 -5.29
C VAL A 328 -14.84 8.38 -5.26
N LEU A 329 -14.23 8.52 -4.09
CA LEU A 329 -12.87 8.09 -3.80
C LEU A 329 -12.92 6.95 -2.76
N LEU A 330 -12.06 5.94 -2.93
CA LEU A 330 -11.86 4.87 -1.95
C LEU A 330 -10.36 4.68 -1.66
N ASP A 331 -10.00 4.60 -0.38
CA ASP A 331 -8.65 4.21 0.08
C ASP A 331 -8.74 3.20 1.25
N PRO A 332 -9.25 1.97 1.02
CA PRO A 332 -9.38 0.96 2.06
C PRO A 332 -8.03 0.33 2.45
N GLY A 333 -8.00 -0.27 3.63
CA GLY A 333 -6.91 -1.17 4.02
C GLY A 333 -6.82 -2.44 3.15
N ARG A 334 -5.90 -3.34 3.50
CA ARG A 334 -5.55 -4.55 2.71
C ARG A 334 -6.72 -5.46 2.35
N GLN A 335 -7.82 -5.44 3.12
CA GLN A 335 -9.00 -6.26 2.85
C GLN A 335 -9.84 -5.77 1.65
N GLY A 336 -9.60 -4.54 1.17
CA GLY A 336 -10.37 -3.91 0.10
C GLY A 336 -11.73 -3.41 0.58
N ALA A 337 -12.58 -3.04 -0.38
CA ALA A 337 -13.87 -2.39 -0.19
C ALA A 337 -15.02 -3.21 -0.80
N PHE A 338 -14.95 -4.54 -0.73
CA PHE A 338 -15.88 -5.43 -1.46
C PHE A 338 -17.34 -5.18 -1.14
N GLU A 339 -17.69 -5.07 0.15
CA GLU A 339 -19.08 -4.94 0.58
C GLU A 339 -19.72 -3.64 0.08
N ILE A 340 -19.08 -2.49 0.28
CA ILE A 340 -19.56 -1.23 -0.28
C ILE A 340 -19.55 -1.25 -1.82
N SER A 341 -18.57 -1.90 -2.45
CA SER A 341 -18.48 -2.01 -3.91
C SER A 341 -19.70 -2.67 -4.53
N LYS A 342 -20.38 -3.62 -3.87
CA LYS A 342 -21.62 -4.26 -4.35
C LYS A 342 -22.77 -3.27 -4.60
N SER A 343 -22.76 -2.14 -3.91
CA SER A 343 -23.88 -1.20 -3.88
C SER A 343 -23.54 0.20 -4.41
N LEU A 344 -22.28 0.49 -4.77
CA LEU A 344 -21.85 1.83 -5.21
C LEU A 344 -22.65 2.39 -6.39
N HIS A 345 -23.13 1.56 -7.33
CA HIS A 345 -23.96 2.04 -8.45
C HIS A 345 -25.27 2.71 -8.02
N LEU A 346 -25.79 2.42 -6.82
CA LEU A 346 -27.00 3.02 -6.29
C LEU A 346 -26.80 4.51 -5.99
N LEU A 347 -25.58 4.91 -5.66
CA LEU A 347 -25.16 6.31 -5.46
C LEU A 347 -24.93 7.06 -6.78
N LYS A 348 -24.93 6.33 -7.90
CA LYS A 348 -24.75 6.81 -9.28
C LYS A 348 -23.52 7.70 -9.51
N PRO A 349 -22.31 7.37 -8.99
CA PRO A 349 -21.12 8.10 -9.35
C PRO A 349 -20.78 7.91 -10.82
N GLU A 350 -20.32 8.98 -11.45
CA GLU A 350 -19.84 8.95 -12.84
C GLU A 350 -18.39 8.49 -12.89
N ILE A 351 -17.60 8.84 -11.88
CA ILE A 351 -16.19 8.44 -11.74
C ILE A 351 -15.95 7.92 -10.33
N ILE A 352 -15.20 6.82 -10.26
CA ILE A 352 -14.67 6.23 -9.04
C ILE A 352 -13.15 6.24 -9.15
N VAL A 353 -12.47 6.85 -8.18
CA VAL A 353 -11.02 6.71 -7.99
C VAL A 353 -10.80 5.76 -6.82
N TYR A 354 -9.96 4.74 -7.00
CA TYR A 354 -9.72 3.72 -5.99
C TYR A 354 -8.20 3.54 -5.81
N VAL A 355 -7.70 3.89 -4.62
CA VAL A 355 -6.33 3.66 -4.13
C VAL A 355 -6.28 2.34 -3.35
N SER A 356 -5.24 1.52 -3.55
CA SER A 356 -5.11 0.25 -2.85
C SER A 356 -3.68 -0.22 -2.68
N CYS A 357 -3.38 -0.70 -1.48
CA CYS A 357 -2.14 -1.38 -1.13
C CYS A 357 -2.14 -2.89 -1.41
N ASN A 358 -3.22 -3.42 -2.04
CA ASN A 358 -3.37 -4.84 -2.33
C ASN A 358 -4.06 -5.07 -3.69
N SER A 359 -3.26 -5.41 -4.70
CA SER A 359 -3.74 -5.63 -6.07
C SER A 359 -4.79 -6.73 -6.19
N ALA A 360 -4.73 -7.80 -5.37
CA ALA A 360 -5.66 -8.92 -5.46
C ALA A 360 -7.08 -8.54 -5.00
N THR A 361 -7.20 -7.83 -3.87
CA THR A 361 -8.50 -7.36 -3.39
C THR A 361 -9.04 -6.23 -4.25
N LEU A 362 -8.18 -5.34 -4.76
CA LEU A 362 -8.56 -4.33 -5.76
C LEU A 362 -9.19 -4.99 -7.00
N ILE A 363 -8.53 -5.99 -7.60
CA ILE A 363 -9.03 -6.68 -8.79
C ILE A 363 -10.39 -7.34 -8.53
N ARG A 364 -10.57 -7.98 -7.36
CA ARG A 364 -11.86 -8.55 -6.94
C ARG A 364 -12.95 -7.47 -6.92
N ASP A 365 -12.65 -6.31 -6.36
CA ASP A 365 -13.62 -5.22 -6.20
C ASP A 365 -13.93 -4.54 -7.54
N ILE A 366 -12.93 -4.35 -8.42
CA ILE A 366 -13.13 -3.85 -9.79
C ILE A 366 -14.08 -4.76 -10.57
N LYS A 367 -13.92 -6.09 -10.48
CA LYS A 367 -14.83 -7.04 -11.14
C LYS A 367 -16.29 -6.83 -10.71
N GLU A 368 -16.52 -6.46 -9.46
CA GLU A 368 -17.86 -6.16 -8.95
C GLU A 368 -18.40 -4.85 -9.53
N LEU A 369 -17.55 -3.82 -9.64
CA LEU A 369 -17.91 -2.54 -10.27
C LEU A 369 -18.15 -2.69 -11.79
N GLU A 370 -17.45 -3.58 -12.47
CA GLU A 370 -17.66 -3.85 -13.90
C GLU A 370 -19.04 -4.43 -14.18
N LYS A 371 -19.54 -5.35 -13.33
CA LYS A 371 -20.92 -5.86 -13.42
C LYS A 371 -21.95 -4.74 -13.31
N GLN A 372 -21.59 -3.68 -12.60
CA GLN A 372 -22.42 -2.50 -12.42
C GLN A 372 -22.29 -1.49 -13.56
N GLY A 373 -21.49 -1.76 -14.60
CA GLY A 373 -21.32 -0.93 -15.78
C GLY A 373 -20.26 0.16 -15.65
N TYR A 374 -19.35 0.04 -14.68
CA TYR A 374 -18.13 0.83 -14.66
C TYR A 374 -17.07 0.20 -15.56
N GLN A 375 -16.25 1.04 -16.20
CA GLN A 375 -15.15 0.63 -17.05
C GLN A 375 -13.86 1.19 -16.48
N LEU A 376 -12.83 0.35 -16.36
CA LEU A 376 -11.48 0.78 -16.02
C LEU A 376 -10.91 1.67 -17.13
N THR A 377 -10.42 2.85 -16.77
CA THR A 377 -9.96 3.89 -17.72
C THR A 377 -8.54 4.37 -17.46
N LYS A 378 -8.09 4.38 -16.20
CA LYS A 378 -6.70 4.67 -15.84
C LYS A 378 -6.24 3.69 -14.76
N ALA A 379 -4.96 3.34 -14.79
CA ALA A 379 -4.30 2.58 -13.73
C ALA A 379 -2.86 3.07 -13.60
N GLY A 380 -2.33 3.13 -12.38
CA GLY A 380 -0.97 3.57 -12.11
C GLY A 380 -0.44 2.98 -10.81
N LEU A 381 0.89 2.85 -10.75
CA LEU A 381 1.60 2.43 -9.55
C LEU A 381 2.10 3.67 -8.78
N ILE A 382 2.10 3.57 -7.46
CA ILE A 382 2.69 4.53 -6.54
C ILE A 382 3.79 3.78 -5.81
N ASP A 383 5.04 4.21 -5.97
CA ASP A 383 6.18 3.61 -5.29
C ASP A 383 6.25 4.12 -3.84
N MET A 384 5.24 3.75 -3.05
CA MET A 384 5.05 4.15 -1.66
C MET A 384 6.06 3.47 -0.72
N PHE A 385 6.52 2.27 -1.09
CA PHE A 385 7.43 1.45 -0.30
C PHE A 385 8.61 0.89 -1.14
N PRO A 386 9.55 1.74 -1.58
CA PRO A 386 10.80 1.32 -2.21
C PRO A 386 11.52 0.22 -1.41
N HIS A 387 12.23 -0.69 -2.11
CA HIS A 387 12.97 -1.81 -1.52
C HIS A 387 12.13 -2.90 -0.83
N THR A 388 10.81 -2.78 -0.87
CA THR A 388 9.87 -3.80 -0.40
C THR A 388 9.06 -4.37 -1.54
N THR A 389 8.46 -5.54 -1.34
CA THR A 389 7.51 -6.13 -2.31
C THR A 389 6.12 -5.49 -2.27
N HIS A 390 5.87 -4.57 -1.33
CA HIS A 390 4.60 -3.86 -1.28
C HIS A 390 4.40 -2.98 -2.51
N THR A 391 3.17 -3.00 -2.99
CA THR A 391 2.68 -2.18 -4.10
C THR A 391 1.55 -1.31 -3.59
N GLU A 392 1.56 -0.06 -4.02
CA GLU A 392 0.44 0.86 -3.85
C GLU A 392 0.00 1.23 -5.27
N VAL A 393 -1.28 1.18 -5.54
CA VAL A 393 -1.81 1.40 -6.89
C VAL A 393 -3.04 2.28 -6.83
N MET A 394 -3.30 3.00 -7.92
CA MET A 394 -4.51 3.78 -8.08
C MET A 394 -5.14 3.47 -9.42
N VAL A 395 -6.47 3.40 -9.44
CA VAL A 395 -7.27 3.21 -10.66
C VAL A 395 -8.40 4.23 -10.76
N GLN A 396 -8.79 4.54 -11.99
CA GLN A 396 -9.99 5.32 -12.31
C GLN A 396 -10.98 4.43 -13.06
N LEU A 397 -12.20 4.33 -12.53
CA LEU A 397 -13.33 3.69 -13.20
C LEU A 397 -14.39 4.73 -13.58
N VAL A 398 -14.90 4.64 -14.80
CA VAL A 398 -15.91 5.57 -15.32
C VAL A 398 -17.18 4.83 -15.67
N LYS A 399 -18.33 5.41 -15.32
CA LYS A 399 -19.64 4.85 -15.66
C LYS A 399 -19.84 4.86 -17.17
N THR A 400 -20.07 3.70 -17.75
CA THR A 400 -20.38 3.62 -19.19
C THR A 400 -21.81 4.12 -19.46
N LYS A 401 -21.97 5.02 -20.43
CA LYS A 401 -23.29 5.36 -20.98
C LYS A 401 -23.83 4.10 -21.66
N ARG A 402 -24.95 3.54 -21.19
CA ARG A 402 -25.61 2.40 -21.84
C ARG A 402 -25.86 2.78 -23.31
N LYS A 403 -25.34 1.99 -24.27
CA LYS A 403 -25.88 2.00 -25.63
C LYS A 403 -27.35 1.60 -25.51
N GLN A 404 -28.27 2.48 -25.90
CA GLN A 404 -29.67 2.07 -26.07
C GLN A 404 -29.69 0.93 -27.09
N ILE A 405 -29.95 -0.29 -26.63
CA ILE A 405 -30.31 -1.37 -27.53
C ILE A 405 -31.69 -0.98 -28.06
N LYS A 406 -31.77 -0.49 -29.30
CA LYS A 406 -33.05 -0.35 -30.00
C LYS A 406 -33.69 -1.73 -30.01
N LYS A 407 -34.74 -1.93 -29.21
CA LYS A 407 -35.66 -3.06 -29.40
C LYS A 407 -36.17 -2.92 -30.83
N GLN A 408 -35.72 -3.77 -31.75
CA GLN A 408 -36.44 -3.98 -32.99
C GLN A 408 -37.81 -4.50 -32.60
N SER A 409 -38.82 -3.63 -32.68
CA SER A 409 -40.21 -4.03 -32.69
C SER A 409 -40.38 -5.00 -33.85
N ARG A 410 -40.48 -6.30 -33.55
CA ARG A 410 -41.08 -7.26 -34.48
C ARG A 410 -42.55 -6.85 -34.62
N ILE A 411 -42.83 -6.08 -35.66
CA ILE A 411 -44.18 -5.91 -36.18
C ILE A 411 -44.56 -7.28 -36.73
N PHE A 412 -45.38 -8.01 -35.99
CA PHE A 412 -46.18 -9.08 -36.59
C PHE A 412 -47.16 -8.40 -37.54
N LYS A 413 -46.95 -8.56 -38.85
CA LYS A 413 -48.03 -8.38 -39.82
C LYS A 413 -48.98 -9.57 -39.69
N MET A 414 -50.26 -9.27 -39.59
CA MET A 414 -51.39 -10.19 -39.51
C MET A 414 -51.39 -11.22 -40.63
#